data_AF-A0A6J7ABK7-F1
#
_entry.id   AF-A0A6J7ABK7-F1
#
_cell.length_a   1.000
_cell.length_b   1.000
_cell.length_c   1.000
_cell.angle_alpha   90.00
_cell.angle_beta   90.00
_cell.angle_gamma   90.00
#
_symmetry.space_group_name_H-M   'P 1'
#
loop_
_entity.id
_entity.type
_entity.pdbx_description
1 polymer ?
#
loop_
_entity_poly.entity_id
_entity_poly.type
_entity_poly.pdbx_seq_one_letter_code
_entity_poly.pdbx_strand_id
1 'polypeptide(L)'
;MFPEVASAHPLAIVEGAAMLGLHDLRPSSPTYGRSLTLDLGDRHEFAAVRLPAGMAYAIWCTTATVHALSSGRAIEPADEFACRWDDPGLGFAWQPADPLLSVRDARAGSLNAMRTSVAAAIR
;
A
#
# COMPACT_ATOMS: atom_id res chain seq x y z
N MET A 1 -16.75 -12.15 -13.66
CA MET A 1 -16.91 -12.57 -12.26
C MET A 1 -15.51 -12.77 -11.72
N PHE A 2 -14.95 -11.76 -11.04
CA PHE A 2 -13.66 -11.94 -10.38
C PHE A 2 -13.88 -12.89 -9.20
N PRO A 3 -13.04 -13.92 -9.02
CA PRO A 3 -13.18 -14.78 -7.86
C PRO A 3 -12.99 -13.94 -6.60
N GLU A 4 -13.63 -14.37 -5.52
CA GLU A 4 -13.71 -13.76 -4.18
C GLU A 4 -12.35 -13.74 -3.44
N VAL A 5 -11.23 -13.62 -4.17
CA VAL A 5 -9.85 -13.90 -3.72
C VAL A 5 -9.11 -12.62 -3.29
N ALA A 6 -9.83 -11.52 -3.11
CA ALA A 6 -9.21 -10.21 -3.00
C ALA A 6 -9.95 -9.38 -1.95
N SER A 7 -9.85 -9.77 -0.67
CA SER A 7 -10.54 -9.04 0.40
C SER A 7 -10.01 -7.62 0.45
N ALA A 8 -10.91 -6.64 0.39
CA ALA A 8 -10.54 -5.28 0.67
C ALA A 8 -10.02 -5.19 2.11
N HIS A 9 -8.95 -4.41 2.33
CA HIS A 9 -8.36 -4.26 3.65
C HIS A 9 -8.74 -2.88 4.21
N PRO A 10 -9.64 -2.79 5.20
CA PRO A 10 -9.85 -1.54 5.92
C PRO A 10 -8.59 -1.18 6.68
N LEU A 11 -8.07 0.01 6.42
CA LEU A 11 -6.98 0.65 7.16
C LEU A 11 -7.56 1.86 7.88
N ALA A 12 -7.26 2.00 9.17
CA ALA A 12 -7.59 3.18 9.95
C ALA A 12 -6.40 3.67 10.77
N ILE A 13 -6.23 4.99 10.86
CA ILE A 13 -5.33 5.62 11.83
C ILE A 13 -6.14 5.87 13.09
N VAL A 14 -5.71 5.25 14.19
CA VAL A 14 -6.39 5.30 15.50
C VAL A 14 -5.82 6.41 16.38
N GLU A 15 -4.52 6.68 16.23
CA GLU A 15 -3.80 7.75 16.92
C GLU A 15 -2.69 8.26 16.01
N GLY A 16 -2.44 9.57 16.02
CA GLY A 16 -1.40 10.21 15.22
C GLY A 16 -1.82 10.50 13.78
N ALA A 17 -0.84 10.75 12.92
CA ALA A 17 -1.07 11.12 11.51
C ALA A 17 -0.09 10.43 10.56
N ALA A 18 -0.59 10.02 9.41
CA ALA A 18 0.18 9.33 8.37
C ALA A 18 -0.28 9.70 6.97
N MET A 19 0.62 9.58 6.00
CA MET A 19 0.28 9.61 4.58
C MET A 19 0.14 8.18 4.04
N LEU A 20 -0.97 7.89 3.37
CA LEU A 20 -1.21 6.63 2.69
C LEU A 20 -0.94 6.77 1.20
N GLY A 21 0.05 6.05 0.70
CA GLY A 21 0.33 5.91 -0.74
C GLY A 21 -0.43 4.71 -1.29
N LEU A 22 -1.14 4.91 -2.40
CA LEU A 22 -1.91 3.88 -3.11
C LEU A 22 -1.46 3.83 -4.56
N HIS A 23 -1.11 2.65 -5.06
CA HIS A 23 -0.76 2.43 -6.46
C HIS A 23 -1.59 1.31 -7.07
N ASP A 24 -2.21 1.57 -8.22
CA ASP A 24 -3.15 0.66 -8.84
C ASP A 24 -2.46 -0.40 -9.71
N LEU A 25 -2.46 -1.66 -9.27
CA LEU A 25 -1.87 -2.78 -9.99
C LEU A 25 -2.89 -3.63 -10.74
N ARG A 26 -4.16 -3.21 -10.82
CA ARG A 26 -5.24 -3.98 -11.47
C ARG A 26 -5.24 -3.73 -12.98
N PRO A 27 -4.87 -4.70 -13.83
CA PRO A 27 -4.70 -4.44 -15.28
C PRO A 27 -5.99 -3.98 -15.99
N SER A 28 -7.16 -4.36 -15.47
CA SER A 28 -8.47 -3.96 -15.98
C SER A 28 -8.97 -2.61 -15.46
N SER A 29 -8.24 -1.97 -14.53
CA SER A 29 -8.66 -0.71 -13.91
C SER A 29 -8.42 0.47 -14.86
N PRO A 30 -9.39 1.41 -15.00
CA PRO A 30 -9.18 2.67 -15.72
C PRO A 30 -8.04 3.52 -15.16
N THR A 31 -7.67 3.31 -13.89
CA THR A 31 -6.58 3.99 -13.19
C THR A 31 -5.33 3.14 -13.06
N TYR A 32 -5.19 2.06 -13.83
CA TYR A 32 -4.01 1.18 -13.80
C TYR A 32 -2.70 1.97 -13.90
N GLY A 33 -1.76 1.66 -13.01
CA GLY A 33 -0.45 2.31 -12.92
C GLY A 33 -0.48 3.74 -12.39
N ARG A 34 -1.64 4.27 -11.98
CA ARG A 34 -1.75 5.57 -11.32
C ARG A 34 -1.62 5.42 -9.82
N SER A 35 -1.21 6.52 -9.19
CA SER A 35 -1.05 6.61 -7.75
C SER A 35 -1.85 7.74 -7.15
N LEU A 36 -2.13 7.60 -5.86
CA LEU A 36 -2.76 8.60 -5.01
C LEU A 36 -2.07 8.60 -3.66
N THR A 37 -1.86 9.79 -3.09
CA THR A 37 -1.46 9.96 -1.69
C THR A 37 -2.59 10.62 -0.92
N LEU A 38 -2.90 10.10 0.27
CA LEU A 38 -3.94 10.61 1.16
C LEU A 38 -3.36 10.87 2.54
N ASP A 39 -3.62 12.05 3.11
CA ASP A 39 -3.28 12.32 4.51
C ASP A 39 -4.39 11.78 5.42
N LEU A 40 -4.02 10.99 6.42
CA LEU A 40 -4.92 10.30 7.34
C LEU A 40 -4.58 10.59 8.80
N GLY A 41 -5.61 10.56 9.65
CA GLY A 41 -5.46 10.65 11.11
C GLY A 41 -5.68 12.06 11.66
N ASP A 42 -4.98 12.38 12.75
CA ASP A 42 -5.15 13.62 13.50
C ASP A 42 -5.09 14.84 12.59
N ARG A 43 -6.13 15.69 12.67
CA ARG A 43 -6.26 16.96 11.93
C ARG A 43 -6.51 16.81 10.42
N HIS A 44 -6.76 15.59 9.93
CA HIS A 44 -7.14 15.34 8.54
C HIS A 44 -8.62 14.93 8.40
N GLU A 45 -9.16 15.05 7.19
CA GLU A 45 -10.57 14.77 6.89
C GLU A 45 -10.90 13.27 7.04
N PHE A 46 -9.92 12.41 6.76
CA PHE A 46 -10.10 10.96 6.74
C PHE A 46 -9.31 10.29 7.85
N ALA A 47 -9.95 9.41 8.60
CA ALA A 47 -9.29 8.53 9.57
C ALA A 47 -9.16 7.09 9.06
N ALA A 48 -9.85 6.73 7.97
CA ALA A 48 -9.86 5.37 7.44
C ALA A 48 -10.07 5.31 5.93
N VAL A 49 -9.48 4.29 5.31
CA VAL A 49 -9.60 3.99 3.88
C VAL A 49 -9.82 2.50 3.70
N ARG A 50 -10.78 2.12 2.84
CA ARG A 50 -10.94 0.73 2.41
C ARG A 50 -10.07 0.48 1.20
N LEU A 51 -9.00 -0.29 1.37
CA LEU A 51 -8.04 -0.62 0.33
C LEU A 51 -8.62 -1.70 -0.60
N PRO A 52 -8.93 -1.39 -1.88
CA PRO A 52 -9.32 -2.42 -2.83
C PRO A 52 -8.18 -3.41 -3.02
N ALA A 53 -8.51 -4.68 -3.25
CA ALA A 53 -7.49 -5.65 -3.56
C ALA A 53 -6.90 -5.43 -4.95
N GLY A 54 -5.64 -5.84 -5.13
CA GLY A 54 -4.84 -5.49 -6.30
C GLY A 54 -4.31 -4.06 -6.28
N MET A 55 -4.44 -3.34 -5.16
CA MET A 55 -3.70 -2.10 -4.91
C MET A 55 -2.43 -2.43 -4.13
N ALA A 56 -1.29 -1.86 -4.54
CA ALA A 56 -0.16 -1.72 -3.64
C ALA A 56 -0.38 -0.50 -2.75
N TYR A 57 0.02 -0.60 -1.48
CA TYR A 57 -0.08 0.50 -0.55
C TYR A 57 1.16 0.60 0.34
N ALA A 58 1.41 1.81 0.84
CA ALA A 58 2.44 2.09 1.82
C ALA A 58 1.93 3.15 2.80
N ILE A 59 2.33 3.03 4.07
CA ILE A 59 1.96 3.97 5.13
C ILE A 59 3.22 4.71 5.56
N TRP A 60 3.18 6.03 5.44
CA TRP A 60 4.24 6.92 5.92
C TRP A 60 3.77 7.63 7.19
N CYS A 61 4.19 7.15 8.34
CA CYS A 61 3.86 7.77 9.63
C CYS A 61 4.60 9.10 9.79
N THR A 62 3.85 10.21 9.92
CA THR A 62 4.42 11.56 10.14
C THR A 62 4.55 11.92 11.62
N THR A 63 3.85 11.19 12.48
CA THR A 63 3.98 11.23 13.94
C THR A 63 4.12 9.81 14.49
N ALA A 64 4.29 9.67 15.81
CA ALA A 64 3.97 8.41 16.47
C ALA A 64 2.51 8.03 16.12
N THR A 65 2.33 6.85 15.53
CA THR A 65 1.07 6.48 14.87
C THR A 65 0.67 5.07 15.29
N VAL A 66 -0.59 4.91 15.70
CA VAL A 66 -1.23 3.61 15.87
C VAL A 66 -2.24 3.44 14.75
N HIS A 67 -2.12 2.35 13.99
CA HIS A 67 -3.06 2.04 12.92
C HIS A 67 -3.65 0.64 13.11
N ALA A 68 -4.89 0.47 12.66
CA ALA A 68 -5.57 -0.80 12.60
C ALA A 68 -5.73 -1.21 11.13
N LEU A 69 -5.28 -2.41 10.79
CA LEU A 69 -5.49 -3.04 9.49
C LEU A 69 -6.28 -4.33 9.69
N SER A 70 -7.34 -4.49 8.92
CA SER A 70 -8.14 -5.72 8.92
C SER A 70 -8.08 -6.40 7.56
N SER A 71 -8.13 -7.74 7.58
CA SER A 71 -8.24 -8.58 6.40
C SER A 71 -9.45 -9.51 6.56
N GLY A 72 -10.16 -9.78 5.46
CA GLY A 72 -11.25 -10.75 5.46
C GLY A 72 -10.78 -12.21 5.53
N ARG A 73 -9.47 -12.45 5.38
CA ARG A 73 -8.84 -13.78 5.46
C ARG A 73 -7.48 -13.70 6.15
N ALA A 74 -6.94 -14.86 6.54
CA ALA A 74 -5.56 -14.94 7.03
C ALA A 74 -4.59 -14.38 5.98
N ILE A 75 -3.61 -13.61 6.42
CA ILE A 75 -2.54 -13.10 5.57
C ILE A 75 -1.49 -14.21 5.46
N GLU A 76 -1.33 -14.75 4.25
CA GLU A 76 -0.33 -15.76 3.96
C GLU A 76 0.95 -15.06 3.47
N PRO A 77 2.16 -15.49 3.91
CA PRO A 77 3.41 -14.89 3.44
C PRO A 77 3.59 -14.92 1.92
N ALA A 78 2.95 -15.88 1.23
CA ALA A 78 2.98 -15.99 -0.22
C ALA A 78 2.19 -14.87 -0.94
N ASP A 79 1.24 -14.23 -0.25
CA ASP A 79 0.41 -13.15 -0.78
C ASP A 79 1.07 -11.76 -0.58
N GLU A 80 2.24 -11.73 0.04
CA GLU A 80 2.94 -10.51 0.43
C GLU A 80 4.05 -10.14 -0.57
N PHE A 81 3.69 -9.32 -1.55
CA PHE A 81 4.65 -8.72 -2.48
C PHE A 81 5.18 -7.39 -1.92
N ALA A 82 6.39 -7.00 -2.30
CA ALA A 82 6.98 -5.72 -1.90
C ALA A 82 7.86 -5.13 -3.01
N CYS A 83 7.91 -3.80 -3.04
CA CYS A 83 8.88 -3.02 -3.79
C CYS A 83 9.41 -1.91 -2.88
N ARG A 84 10.54 -1.30 -3.28
CA ARG A 84 11.13 -0.19 -2.55
C ARG A 84 10.13 0.97 -2.45
N TRP A 85 10.06 1.54 -1.25
CA TRP A 85 9.10 2.58 -0.88
C TRP A 85 9.24 3.87 -1.73
N ASP A 86 10.44 4.12 -2.26
CA ASP A 86 10.84 5.30 -3.04
C ASP A 86 10.95 5.00 -4.55
N ASP A 87 10.33 3.93 -5.04
CA ASP A 87 10.40 3.63 -6.47
C ASP A 87 9.77 4.77 -7.28
N PRO A 88 10.46 5.34 -8.28
CA PRO A 88 9.95 6.47 -9.04
C PRO A 88 8.67 6.12 -9.82
N GLY A 89 8.46 4.85 -10.13
CA GLY A 89 7.22 4.38 -10.77
C GLY A 89 6.00 4.41 -9.84
N LEU A 90 6.20 4.50 -8.51
CA LEU A 90 5.10 4.72 -7.56
C LEU A 90 4.64 6.17 -7.56
N GLY A 91 5.50 7.15 -7.82
CA GLY A 91 5.11 8.56 -7.88
C GLY A 91 4.42 9.08 -6.61
N PHE A 92 4.68 8.46 -5.46
CA PHE A 92 4.16 8.95 -4.19
C PHE A 92 4.83 10.28 -3.84
N ALA A 93 4.02 11.25 -3.40
CA ALA A 93 4.47 12.59 -3.03
C ALA A 93 5.11 12.60 -1.62
N TRP A 94 5.96 11.62 -1.33
CA TRP A 94 6.77 11.63 -0.12
C TRP A 94 7.64 12.90 -0.10
N GLN A 95 7.71 13.57 1.05
CA GLN A 95 8.67 14.66 1.26
C GLN A 95 10.09 14.07 1.39
N PRO A 96 11.16 14.82 1.08
CA PRO A 96 12.53 14.34 1.21
C PRO A 96 12.81 13.94 2.67
N ALA A 97 13.13 12.67 2.91
CA ALA A 97 13.30 12.16 4.27
C ALA A 97 14.27 10.97 4.34
N ASP A 98 14.78 10.74 5.55
CA ASP A 98 15.57 9.58 5.96
C ASP A 98 14.65 8.63 6.74
N PRO A 99 13.92 7.70 6.07
CA PRO A 99 12.92 6.89 6.74
C PRO A 99 13.52 5.82 7.64
N LEU A 100 12.80 5.54 8.73
CA LEU A 100 12.95 4.30 9.47
C LEU A 100 12.20 3.19 8.74
N LEU A 101 12.96 2.28 8.13
CA LEU A 101 12.41 1.18 7.34
C LEU A 101 12.54 -0.15 8.06
N SER A 102 11.59 -1.05 7.79
CA SER A 102 11.78 -2.46 8.11
C SER A 102 12.91 -3.06 7.27
N VAL A 103 13.50 -4.17 7.72
CA VAL A 103 14.51 -4.91 6.92
C VAL A 103 13.93 -5.36 5.57
N ARG A 104 12.62 -5.70 5.54
CA ARG A 104 11.93 -6.10 4.33
C ARG A 104 11.86 -4.95 3.34
N ASP A 105 11.41 -3.78 3.77
CA ASP A 105 11.23 -2.62 2.88
C ASP A 105 12.57 -2.06 2.42
N ALA A 106 13.58 -2.06 3.29
CA ALA A 106 14.95 -1.67 2.96
C ALA A 106 15.62 -2.59 1.93
N ARG A 107 15.17 -3.85 1.82
CA ARG A 107 15.69 -4.85 0.86
C ARG A 107 14.78 -5.09 -0.33
N ALA A 108 13.63 -4.41 -0.40
CA ALA A 108 12.66 -4.63 -1.45
C ALA A 108 13.21 -4.19 -2.82
N GLY A 109 12.83 -4.93 -3.88
CA GLY A 109 13.27 -4.66 -5.25
C GLY A 109 12.50 -3.52 -5.92
N SER A 110 12.67 -3.37 -7.23
CA SER A 110 11.92 -2.36 -7.99
C SER A 110 10.43 -2.68 -8.10
N LEU A 111 9.62 -1.65 -8.36
CA LEU A 111 8.19 -1.82 -8.68
C LEU A 111 7.98 -2.78 -9.84
N ASN A 112 8.85 -2.74 -10.86
CA ASN A 112 8.74 -3.63 -12.02
C ASN A 112 9.00 -5.11 -11.66
N ALA A 113 9.96 -5.38 -10.77
CA ALA A 113 10.20 -6.74 -10.27
C ALA A 113 8.97 -7.25 -9.50
N MET A 114 8.41 -6.41 -8.61
CA MET A 114 7.18 -6.75 -7.88
C MET A 114 6.01 -7.04 -8.82
N ARG A 115 5.78 -6.21 -9.85
CA ARG A 115 4.72 -6.41 -10.86
C ARG A 115 4.86 -7.73 -11.59
N THR A 116 6.09 -8.13 -11.90
CA THR A 116 6.39 -9.42 -12.52
C THR A 116 5.98 -10.58 -11.62
N SER A 117 6.34 -10.52 -10.33
CA SER A 117 5.96 -11.54 -9.34
C SER A 117 4.45 -11.62 -9.14
N VAL A 118 3.76 -10.48 -9.02
CA VAL A 118 2.30 -10.41 -8.90
C VAL A 118 1.62 -11.03 -10.13
N ALA A 119 2.07 -10.69 -11.34
CA ALA A 119 1.52 -11.25 -12.58
C ALA A 119 1.77 -12.76 -12.75
N ALA A 120 2.81 -13.30 -12.10
CA ALA A 120 3.06 -14.74 -12.07
C ALA A 120 2.12 -15.47 -11.09
N ALA A 121 1.77 -14.84 -9.97
CA ALA A 121 0.94 -15.42 -8.91
C ALA A 121 -0.57 -15.43 -9.21
N ILE A 122 -1.04 -14.56 -10.12
CA ILE A 122 -2.48 -14.43 -10.48
C ILE A 122 -2.88 -15.39 -11.64
N ARG A 123 -1.95 -16.19 -12.16
CA ARG A 123 -2.23 -17.16 -13.24
C ARG A 123 -2.87 -18.45 -12.77
#